data_AF-A0A972WEB9-F1
#
_entry.id   AF-A0A972WEB9-F1
#
_cell.length_a   1.000
_cell.length_b   1.000
_cell.length_c   1.000
_cell.angle_alpha   90.00
_cell.angle_beta   90.00
_cell.angle_gamma   90.00
#
_symmetry.space_group_name_H-M   'P 1'
#
loop_
_entity.id
_entity.type
_entity.pdbx_description
1 polymer ?
#
loop_
_entity_poly.entity_id
_entity_poly.type
_entity_poly.pdbx_seq_one_letter_code
_entity_poly.pdbx_strand_id
1 'polypeptide(L)' 'MHTTKSISHFLLFLLAFGFTIAAAAEPQLYTCGMHPQVIKEAPGDCPICGMKLTPIRSNT' A
#
# COMPACT_ATOMS: atom_id res chain seq x y z
N MET A 1 10.20 -22.36 -41.27
CA MET A 1 8.79 -21.88 -41.27
C MET A 1 8.28 -22.02 -39.83
N HIS A 2 7.60 -21.01 -39.27
CA HIS A 2 7.15 -20.88 -37.86
C HIS A 2 8.11 -20.21 -36.85
N THR A 3 8.52 -18.97 -37.10
CA THR A 3 8.94 -18.08 -36.00
C THR A 3 8.34 -16.67 -36.06
N THR A 4 7.72 -16.26 -37.18
CA THR A 4 7.05 -14.96 -37.32
C THR A 4 5.58 -14.94 -36.86
N LYS A 5 4.93 -16.09 -36.65
CA LYS A 5 3.52 -16.17 -36.19
C LYS A 5 3.37 -16.14 -34.66
N SER A 6 4.45 -16.38 -33.91
CA SER A 6 4.45 -16.46 -32.44
C SER A 6 4.53 -15.08 -31.78
N ILE A 7 5.28 -14.14 -32.37
CA ILE A 7 5.45 -12.77 -31.83
C ILE A 7 4.16 -11.95 -32.00
N SER A 8 3.40 -12.19 -33.07
CA SER A 8 2.14 -11.50 -33.35
C SER A 8 1.01 -11.89 -32.38
N HIS A 9 0.98 -13.12 -31.87
CA HIS A 9 0.03 -13.53 -30.83
C HIS A 9 0.43 -13.01 -29.44
N PHE A 10 1.73 -12.90 -29.18
CA PHE A 10 2.26 -12.40 -27.90
C PHE A 10 2.00 -10.89 -27.72
N LEU A 11 2.13 -10.11 -28.80
CA LEU A 11 1.77 -8.68 -28.80
C LEU A 11 0.26 -8.43 -28.65
N LEU A 12 -0.59 -9.30 -29.20
CA LEU A 12 -2.04 -9.23 -28.98
C LEU A 12 -2.44 -9.55 -27.53
N PHE A 13 -1.67 -10.42 -26.86
CA PHE A 13 -1.94 -10.83 -25.48
C PHE A 13 -1.64 -9.70 -24.46
N LEU A 14 -0.59 -8.90 -24.70
CA LEU A 14 -0.27 -7.73 -23.87
C LEU A 14 -1.30 -6.59 -23.96
N LEU A 15 -2.00 -6.46 -25.10
CA LEU A 15 -3.06 -5.46 -25.28
C LEU A 15 -4.42 -5.92 -24.70
N ALA A 16 -4.64 -7.23 -24.58
CA ALA A 16 -5.88 -7.80 -24.02
C ALA A 16 -5.81 -8.02 -22.49
N PHE A 17 -4.63 -8.32 -21.94
CA PHE A 17 -4.40 -8.42 -20.50
C PHE A 17 -3.90 -7.08 -19.95
N GLY A 18 -4.78 -6.09 -19.91
CA GLY A 18 -4.54 -4.86 -19.16
C GLY A 18 -4.30 -5.20 -17.69
N PHE A 19 -3.03 -5.29 -17.29
CA PHE A 19 -2.63 -5.46 -15.89
C PHE A 19 -2.84 -4.11 -15.20
N THR A 20 -4.08 -3.86 -14.76
CA THR A 20 -4.42 -2.71 -13.93
C THR A 20 -3.77 -2.90 -12.57
N ILE A 21 -2.66 -2.20 -12.32
CA ILE A 21 -2.02 -2.13 -11.01
C ILE A 21 -2.88 -1.20 -10.15
N ALA A 22 -3.73 -1.78 -9.30
CA ALA A 22 -4.43 -1.02 -8.28
C ALA A 22 -3.42 -0.59 -7.21
N ALA A 23 -3.14 0.72 -7.15
CA ALA A 23 -2.31 1.29 -6.10
C ALA A 23 -3.04 1.15 -4.75
N ALA A 24 -2.69 0.13 -3.96
CA ALA A 24 -3.15 0.00 -2.60
C ALA A 24 -2.45 1.07 -1.75
N ALA A 25 -3.23 2.01 -1.20
CA ALA A 25 -2.71 2.94 -0.20
C ALA A 25 -2.36 2.15 1.07
N GLU A 26 -1.12 2.26 1.54
CA GLU A 26 -0.73 1.64 2.81
C GLU A 26 -1.49 2.27 3.99
N PRO A 27 -1.94 1.47 4.96
CA PRO A 27 -2.64 1.98 6.13
C PRO A 27 -1.69 2.85 6.98
N GLN A 28 -2.08 4.11 7.21
CA GLN A 28 -1.38 5.02 8.11
C GLN A 28 -1.60 4.60 9.57
N LEU A 29 -0.52 4.24 10.27
CA LEU A 29 -0.57 3.92 11.70
C LEU A 29 -0.21 5.14 12.56
N TYR A 30 -0.70 5.16 13.79
CA TYR A 30 -0.51 6.21 14.78
C TYR A 30 -0.02 5.63 16.10
N THR A 31 0.88 6.35 16.79
CA THR A 31 1.46 5.96 18.09
C THR A 31 1.51 7.11 19.08
N CYS A 32 1.55 6.81 20.37
CA CYS A 32 1.74 7.81 21.43
C CYS A 32 3.22 7.96 21.77
N GLY A 33 3.77 9.18 21.74
CA GLY A 33 5.17 9.44 22.10
C GLY A 33 5.56 9.06 23.53
N MET A 34 4.59 8.94 24.45
CA MET A 34 4.81 8.48 25.82
C MET A 34 4.49 7.00 26.04
N HIS A 35 3.67 6.41 25.17
CA HIS A 35 3.21 5.03 25.27
C HIS A 35 3.36 4.34 23.90
N PRO A 36 4.59 3.96 23.50
CA PRO A 36 4.86 3.48 22.14
C PRO A 36 4.17 2.15 21.79
N GLN A 37 3.71 1.39 22.79
CA GLN A 37 2.91 0.17 22.59
C GLN A 37 1.47 0.46 22.15
N VAL A 38 0.98 1.70 22.26
CA VAL A 38 -0.32 2.09 21.72
C VAL A 38 -0.14 2.32 20.22
N ILE A 39 -0.67 1.40 19.41
CA ILE A 39 -0.73 1.51 17.95
C ILE A 39 -2.21 1.57 17.54
N LYS A 40 -2.58 2.55 16.73
CA LYS A 40 -3.93 2.69 16.16
C LYS A 40 -3.88 2.95 14.66
N GLU A 41 -4.91 2.51 13.95
CA GLU A 41 -5.07 2.74 12.50
C GLU A 41 -5.75 4.08 12.19
N ALA A 42 -6.19 4.82 13.22
CA ALA A 42 -6.90 6.08 13.09
C ALA A 42 -6.30 7.16 14.01
N PRO A 43 -6.40 8.44 13.64
CA PRO A 43 -6.02 9.54 14.51
C PRO A 43 -6.92 9.60 15.74
N GLY A 44 -6.40 10.15 16.83
CA GLY A 44 -7.16 10.31 18.07
C GLY A 44 -6.27 10.54 19.27
N ASP A 45 -6.81 10.26 20.44
CA ASP A 45 -6.13 10.41 21.73
C ASP A 45 -5.67 9.06 22.29
N CYS A 46 -4.57 9.09 23.03
CA CYS A 46 -4.00 7.96 23.73
C CYS A 46 -4.93 7.56 24.89
N PRO A 47 -5.36 6.30 25.01
CA PRO A 47 -6.26 5.86 26.07
C PRO A 47 -5.60 5.84 27.46
N ILE A 48 -4.26 5.97 27.53
CA ILE A 48 -3.50 5.90 28.78
C ILE A 48 -3.28 7.31 29.36
N CYS A 49 -2.84 8.27 28.53
CA CYS A 49 -2.51 9.62 28.98
C CYS A 49 -3.36 10.75 28.38
N GLY A 50 -4.27 10.44 27.47
CA GLY A 50 -5.15 11.44 26.84
C GLY A 50 -4.45 12.38 25.84
N MET A 51 -3.15 12.20 25.56
CA MET A 51 -2.45 13.01 24.56
C MET A 51 -2.76 12.56 23.13
N LYS A 52 -2.68 13.49 22.17
CA LYS A 52 -2.82 13.20 20.74
C LYS A 52 -1.80 12.17 20.26
N LEU A 53 -2.26 11.26 19.41
CA LEU A 53 -1.42 10.27 18.74
C LEU A 53 -0.70 10.90 17.53
N THR A 54 0.53 10.46 17.29
CA THR A 54 1.42 10.92 16.21
C THR A 54 1.48 9.86 15.10
N PRO A 55 1.41 10.24 13.81
CA PRO A 55 1.54 9.28 12.72
C PRO A 55 2.93 8.64 12.68
N ILE A 56 2.96 7.33 12.49
CA ILE A 56 4.17 6.56 12.21
C ILE A 56 4.44 6.69 10.71
N ARG A 57 5.59 7.25 10.34
CA ARG A 57 6.01 7.21 8.93
C ARG A 57 6.46 5.79 8.58
N SER A 58 5.77 5.14 7.64
CA SER A 58 6.36 4.06 6.85
C SER A 58 7.33 4.71 5.89
N ASN A 59 8.63 4.58 6.17
CA ASN A 59 9.66 5.11 5.30
C ASN A 59 9.81 4.17 4.09
N THR A 60 9.00 4.42 3.05
CA THR A 60 9.13 3.81 1.72
C THR A 60 10.35 4.39 0.99
#